data_AF-A0A0P0UYI3-F1
#
_entry.id   AF-A0A0P0UYI3-F1
#
_cell.length_a   1.000
_cell.length_b   1.000
_cell.length_c   1.000
_cell.angle_alpha   90.00
_cell.angle_beta   90.00
_cell.angle_gamma   90.00
#
_symmetry.space_group_name_H-M   'P 1'
#
loop_
_entity.id
_entity.type
_entity.pdbx_description
1 polymer ?
#
loop_
_entity_poly.entity_id
_entity_poly.type
_entity_poly.pdbx_seq_one_letter_code
_entity_poly.pdbx_strand_id
1 'polypeptide(L)'
;YAFGVVLLELLTGRCPGSELPNGGVVVELPRWVQSVVREEWTSEVFDLELMKDKGIEEEMVAMLQLALSCASAAPDQRPKIGYVVKMIEEIRACGEASPSHESMDESSGVSVSDSPAVSEGGAISQ
;
A
#
# COMPACT_ATOMS: atom_id res chain seq x y z
N TYR A 1 -21.41 -8.93 5.43
CA TYR A 1 -21.64 -9.79 4.26
C TYR A 1 -21.61 -8.95 2.99
N ALA A 2 -22.68 -8.20 2.67
CA ALA A 2 -22.76 -7.42 1.43
C ALA A 2 -21.55 -6.50 1.21
N PHE A 3 -21.10 -5.77 2.24
CA PHE A 3 -19.90 -4.95 2.16
C PHE A 3 -18.64 -5.75 1.75
N GLY A 4 -18.44 -6.94 2.34
CA GLY A 4 -17.33 -7.81 1.96
C GLY A 4 -17.45 -8.32 0.53
N VAL A 5 -18.67 -8.64 0.08
CA VAL A 5 -18.91 -9.00 -1.32
C VAL A 5 -18.52 -7.85 -2.24
N VAL A 6 -18.96 -6.61 -1.96
CA VAL A 6 -18.59 -5.42 -2.75
C VAL A 6 -17.07 -5.22 -2.78
N LEU A 7 -16.37 -5.40 -1.66
CA LEU A 7 -14.90 -5.34 -1.66
C LEU A 7 -14.27 -6.43 -2.53
N LEU A 8 -14.79 -7.65 -2.50
CA LEU A 8 -14.32 -8.73 -3.38
C LEU A 8 -14.62 -8.40 -4.86
N GLU A 9 -15.76 -7.80 -5.18
CA GLU A 9 -16.07 -7.38 -6.55
C GLU A 9 -15.04 -6.36 -7.06
N LEU A 10 -14.70 -5.37 -6.23
CA LEU A 10 -13.70 -4.36 -6.56
C LEU A 10 -12.29 -4.94 -6.71
N LEU A 11 -11.90 -5.89 -5.85
CA LEU A 11 -10.57 -6.49 -5.90
C LEU A 11 -10.39 -7.47 -7.07
N THR A 12 -11.47 -8.14 -7.49
CA THR A 12 -11.39 -9.23 -8.48
C THR A 12 -11.90 -8.85 -9.86
N GLY A 13 -12.63 -7.72 -9.98
CA GLY A 13 -13.32 -7.34 -11.21
C GLY A 13 -14.52 -8.22 -11.55
N ARG A 14 -15.02 -9.03 -10.60
CA ARG A 14 -16.07 -10.02 -10.82
C ARG A 14 -17.29 -9.75 -9.95
N CYS A 15 -18.48 -9.79 -10.53
CA CYS A 15 -19.74 -9.75 -9.79
C CYS A 15 -20.25 -11.16 -9.47
N PRO A 16 -21.07 -11.34 -8.40
CA PRO A 16 -21.84 -12.56 -8.20
C PRO A 16 -22.66 -12.88 -9.46
N GLY A 17 -22.55 -14.12 -9.95
CA GLY A 17 -23.15 -14.56 -11.21
C GLY A 17 -22.27 -14.40 -12.45
N SER A 18 -21.04 -13.88 -12.32
CA SER A 18 -20.08 -13.81 -13.43
C SER A 18 -19.63 -15.22 -13.87
N GLU A 19 -19.40 -15.39 -15.17
CA GLU A 19 -18.83 -16.60 -15.74
C GLU A 19 -17.33 -16.69 -15.41
N LEU A 20 -16.90 -17.87 -14.94
CA LEU A 20 -15.50 -18.21 -14.72
C LEU A 20 -14.84 -18.63 -16.05
N PRO A 21 -13.50 -18.50 -16.17
CA PRO A 21 -12.77 -18.96 -17.35
C PRO A 21 -12.98 -20.44 -17.69
N ASN A 22 -13.36 -21.26 -16.71
CA ASN A 22 -13.64 -22.69 -16.87
C ASN A 22 -15.12 -23.00 -17.21
N GLY A 23 -15.95 -22.00 -17.49
CA GLY A 23 -17.35 -22.16 -17.87
C GLY A 23 -18.33 -22.40 -16.71
N GLY A 24 -17.91 -22.15 -15.47
CA GLY A 24 -18.79 -22.18 -14.30
C GLY A 24 -19.30 -20.78 -13.92
N VAL A 25 -20.46 -20.68 -13.26
CA VAL A 25 -20.97 -19.41 -12.72
C VAL A 25 -20.48 -19.19 -11.29
N VAL A 26 -19.94 -18.01 -10.98
CA VAL A 26 -19.59 -17.61 -9.61
C VAL A 26 -20.87 -17.35 -8.81
N VAL A 27 -21.50 -18.40 -8.30
CA VAL A 27 -22.70 -18.26 -7.45
C VAL A 27 -22.33 -17.61 -6.11
N GLU A 28 -21.18 -17.99 -5.55
CA GLU A 28 -20.69 -17.52 -4.26
C GLU A 28 -19.27 -16.98 -4.42
N LEU A 29 -19.15 -15.69 -4.76
CA LEU A 29 -17.85 -15.03 -4.91
C LEU A 29 -16.93 -15.23 -3.68
N PRO A 30 -17.42 -15.08 -2.42
CA PRO A 30 -16.59 -15.33 -1.24
C PRO A 30 -16.05 -16.76 -1.18
N ARG A 31 -16.86 -17.76 -1.55
CA ARG A 31 -16.46 -19.17 -1.53
C ARG A 31 -15.42 -19.47 -2.62
N TRP A 32 -15.60 -18.93 -3.83
CA TRP A 32 -14.65 -19.09 -4.91
C TRP A 32 -13.29 -18.48 -4.53
N VAL A 33 -13.27 -17.23 -4.05
CA VAL A 33 -12.03 -16.58 -3.60
C VAL A 33 -11.36 -17.39 -2.47
N GLN A 34 -12.12 -17.89 -1.49
CA GLN A 34 -11.57 -18.74 -0.44
C GLN A 34 -10.95 -20.03 -0.97
N SER A 35 -11.54 -20.65 -2.00
CA SER A 35 -10.95 -21.83 -2.63
C SER A 35 -9.62 -21.49 -3.31
N VAL A 36 -9.57 -20.40 -4.09
CA VAL A 36 -8.33 -20.01 -4.78
C VAL A 36 -7.22 -19.67 -3.78
N VAL A 37 -7.52 -18.85 -2.77
CA VAL A 37 -6.56 -18.46 -1.71
C VAL A 37 -5.99 -19.67 -0.95
N ARG A 38 -6.74 -20.77 -0.82
CA ARG A 38 -6.28 -22.00 -0.16
C ARG A 38 -5.35 -22.84 -1.02
N GLU A 39 -5.56 -22.85 -2.33
CA GLU A 39 -4.85 -23.72 -3.25
C GLU A 39 -3.46 -23.14 -3.57
N GLU A 40 -3.39 -21.87 -3.94
CA GLU A 40 -2.16 -21.10 -4.10
C GLU A 40 -2.58 -19.63 -4.22
N TRP A 41 -1.88 -18.69 -3.57
CA TRP A 41 -2.18 -17.27 -3.75
C TRP A 41 -1.89 -16.89 -5.21
N THR A 42 -2.88 -17.04 -6.09
CA THR A 42 -2.71 -16.66 -7.49
C THR A 42 -3.02 -15.18 -7.63
N SER A 43 -2.06 -14.43 -8.18
CA SER A 43 -2.27 -13.07 -8.65
C SER A 43 -3.43 -12.96 -9.66
N GLU A 44 -3.84 -14.10 -10.23
CA GLU A 44 -5.00 -14.25 -11.12
C GLU A 44 -6.36 -13.95 -10.46
N VAL A 45 -6.45 -13.94 -9.13
CA VAL A 45 -7.69 -13.55 -8.44
C VAL A 45 -7.99 -12.06 -8.63
N PHE A 46 -6.95 -11.24 -8.65
CA PHE A 46 -7.09 -9.79 -8.67
C PHE A 46 -7.45 -9.28 -10.06
N ASP A 47 -8.16 -8.15 -10.09
CA ASP A 47 -8.45 -7.43 -11.32
C ASP A 47 -7.15 -7.05 -12.04
N LEU A 48 -7.09 -7.30 -13.36
CA LEU A 48 -5.90 -7.05 -14.18
C LEU A 48 -5.51 -5.57 -14.23
N GLU A 49 -6.47 -4.66 -14.08
CA GLU A 49 -6.19 -3.23 -14.00
C GLU A 49 -5.52 -2.85 -12.68
N LEU A 50 -5.91 -3.51 -11.59
CA LEU A 50 -5.30 -3.31 -10.28
C LEU A 50 -3.86 -3.86 -10.24
N MET A 51 -3.61 -4.98 -10.93
CA MET A 51 -2.27 -5.57 -11.06
C MET A 51 -1.27 -4.73 -11.89
N LYS A 52 -1.70 -3.64 -12.52
CA LYS A 52 -0.78 -2.71 -13.23
C LYS A 52 0.04 -1.88 -12.25
N ASP A 53 -0.49 -1.62 -11.06
CA ASP A 53 0.20 -0.89 -10.01
C ASP A 53 1.17 -1.83 -9.28
N LYS A 54 2.46 -1.53 -9.42
CA LYS A 54 3.53 -2.35 -8.82
C LYS A 54 3.76 -1.92 -7.38
N GLY A 55 4.05 -2.90 -6.52
CA GLY A 55 4.42 -2.65 -5.12
C GLY A 55 3.25 -2.43 -4.17
N ILE A 56 2.01 -2.63 -4.63
CA ILE A 56 0.81 -2.62 -3.76
C ILE A 56 0.32 -4.04 -3.42
N GLU A 57 1.12 -5.07 -3.72
CA GLU A 57 0.72 -6.48 -3.59
C GLU A 57 0.38 -6.83 -2.14
N GLU A 58 1.14 -6.32 -1.18
CA GLU A 58 0.91 -6.56 0.25
C GLU A 58 -0.40 -5.92 0.74
N GLU A 59 -0.69 -4.70 0.29
CA GLU A 59 -1.93 -3.98 0.57
C GLU A 59 -3.13 -4.67 -0.06
N MET A 60 -2.98 -5.15 -1.30
CA MET A 60 -4.02 -5.92 -1.99
C MET A 60 -4.33 -7.22 -1.26
N VAL A 61 -3.29 -7.93 -0.80
CA VAL A 61 -3.40 -9.15 0.02
C VAL A 61 -4.12 -8.85 1.33
N ALA A 62 -3.76 -7.77 2.03
CA ALA A 62 -4.41 -7.38 3.27
C ALA A 62 -5.89 -6.98 3.06
N MET A 63 -6.17 -6.23 1.99
CA MET A 63 -7.54 -5.87 1.58
C MET A 63 -8.38 -7.10 1.25
N LEU A 64 -7.80 -8.10 0.59
CA LEU A 64 -8.47 -9.36 0.27
C LEU A 64 -8.85 -10.13 1.54
N GLN A 65 -7.95 -10.22 2.51
CA GLN A 65 -8.23 -10.86 3.80
C GLN A 65 -9.35 -10.14 4.57
N LEU A 66 -9.31 -8.81 4.58
CA LEU A 66 -10.36 -7.99 5.17
C LEU A 66 -11.71 -8.20 4.48
N ALA A 67 -11.73 -8.24 3.15
CA ALA A 67 -12.92 -8.49 2.35
C ALA A 67 -13.53 -9.86 2.67
N LEU A 68 -12.71 -10.91 2.74
CA LEU A 68 -13.13 -12.26 3.14
C LEU A 68 -13.72 -12.30 4.56
N SER A 69 -13.11 -11.61 5.51
CA SER A 69 -13.64 -11.49 6.88
C SER A 69 -15.01 -10.78 6.89
N CYS A 70 -15.15 -9.69 6.15
CA CYS A 70 -16.41 -8.96 6.00
C CYS A 70 -17.51 -9.78 5.29
N ALA A 71 -17.11 -10.68 4.39
CA ALA A 71 -17.97 -11.58 3.62
C ALA A 71 -18.23 -12.92 4.31
N SER A 72 -17.76 -13.12 5.56
CA SER A 72 -18.01 -14.36 6.30
C SER A 72 -19.51 -14.68 6.37
N ALA A 73 -19.82 -15.96 6.12
CA ALA A 73 -21.18 -16.50 6.27
C ALA A 73 -21.64 -16.47 7.73
N ALA A 74 -20.70 -16.62 8.68
CA ALA A 74 -20.95 -16.54 10.12
C ALA A 74 -21.03 -15.07 10.56
N PRO A 75 -22.20 -14.57 10.99
CA PRO A 75 -22.39 -13.17 11.31
C PRO A 75 -21.45 -12.59 12.37
N ASP A 76 -21.11 -13.41 13.34
CA ASP A 76 -20.26 -13.16 14.51
C ASP A 76 -18.77 -13.04 14.17
N GLN A 77 -18.33 -13.65 13.06
CA GLN A 77 -16.95 -13.56 12.57
C GLN A 77 -16.69 -12.26 11.79
N ARG A 78 -17.73 -11.46 11.53
CA ARG A 78 -17.60 -10.24 10.73
C ARG A 78 -17.18 -9.07 11.64
N PRO A 79 -16.12 -8.33 11.29
CA PRO A 79 -15.72 -7.16 12.05
C PRO A 79 -16.79 -6.07 12.01
N LYS A 80 -16.87 -5.28 13.09
CA LYS A 80 -17.72 -4.09 13.12
C LYS A 80 -17.21 -3.06 12.12
N ILE A 81 -18.10 -2.32 11.46
CA ILE A 81 -17.74 -1.38 10.40
C ILE A 81 -16.70 -0.33 10.83
N GLY A 82 -16.76 0.17 12.07
CA GLY A 82 -15.74 1.11 12.57
C GLY A 82 -14.34 0.49 12.66
N TYR A 83 -14.24 -0.82 12.92
CA TYR A 83 -12.97 -1.54 12.90
C TYR A 83 -12.47 -1.78 11.47
N VAL A 84 -13.39 -2.09 10.55
CA VAL A 84 -13.08 -2.23 9.12
C VAL A 84 -12.49 -0.94 8.55
N VAL A 85 -13.09 0.23 8.84
CA VAL A 85 -12.57 1.53 8.40
C VAL A 85 -11.15 1.74 8.90
N LYS A 86 -10.90 1.49 10.20
CA LYS A 86 -9.56 1.59 10.80
C LYS A 86 -8.54 0.68 10.11
N MET A 87 -8.93 -0.57 9.80
CA MET A 87 -8.05 -1.50 9.09
C MET A 87 -7.73 -1.02 7.67
N ILE A 88 -8.70 -0.44 6.94
CA ILE A 88 -8.45 0.12 5.61
C ILE A 88 -7.46 1.29 5.68
N GLU A 89 -7.61 2.17 6.68
CA GLU A 89 -6.67 3.28 6.92
C GLU A 89 -5.26 2.77 7.25
N GLU A 90 -5.14 1.72 8.06
CA GLU A 90 -3.86 1.08 8.41
C GLU A 90 -3.18 0.45 7.20
N ILE A 91 -3.94 -0.25 6.35
CA ILE A 91 -3.42 -0.84 5.11
C ILE A 91 -2.84 0.25 4.20
N ARG A 92 -3.55 1.37 4.05
CA ARG A 92 -3.09 2.51 3.25
C ARG A 92 -1.80 3.13 3.81
N ALA A 93 -1.69 3.28 5.12
CA ALA A 93 -0.54 3.90 5.75
C ALA A 93 0.75 3.06 5.63
N CYS A 94 0.63 1.74 5.49
CA CYS A 94 1.78 0.85 5.31
C CYS A 94 2.54 1.13 4.00
N GLY A 95 1.84 1.47 2.92
CA GLY A 95 2.44 1.80 1.62
C GLY A 95 3.15 3.16 1.57
N GLU A 96 2.75 4.11 2.42
CA GLU A 96 3.38 5.44 2.51
C GLU A 96 4.63 5.45 3.41
N ALA A 97 4.89 4.37 4.17
CA ALA A 97 6.07 4.23 5.03
C ALA A 97 7.35 3.85 4.26
N SER A 98 7.49 4.27 3.00
CA SER A 98 8.82 4.47 2.41
C SER A 98 9.37 5.80 2.93
N PRO A 99 10.30 5.81 3.90
CA PRO A 99 11.03 7.03 4.24
C PRO A 99 11.92 7.40 3.05
N SER A 100 11.38 8.18 2.12
CA SER A 100 12.19 8.96 1.19
C SER A 100 12.70 10.20 1.92
N HIS A 101 13.64 10.03 2.84
CA HIS A 101 14.43 11.07 3.48
C HIS A 101 15.47 10.32 4.35
N GLU A 102 16.79 10.54 4.30
CA GLU A 102 17.50 11.77 4.01
C GLU A 102 18.88 11.39 3.44
N SER A 103 19.23 11.96 2.29
CA SER A 103 20.65 12.16 1.98
C SER A 103 21.25 12.92 3.16
N MET A 104 22.15 12.28 3.89
CA MET A 104 23.07 13.02 4.75
C MET A 104 23.89 13.90 3.83
N ASP A 105 23.44 15.14 3.68
CA ASP A 105 24.22 16.26 3.19
C ASP A 105 25.34 16.46 4.22
N GLU A 106 26.41 15.67 4.10
CA GLU A 106 27.68 15.94 4.77
C GLU A 106 28.33 17.08 3.97
N SER A 107 27.73 18.26 4.13
CA SER A 107 28.37 19.54 3.87
C SER A 107 29.50 19.65 4.87
N SER A 108 30.66 19.11 4.52
CA SER A 108 31.94 19.37 5.18
C SER A 108 32.34 20.82 4.87
N GLY A 109 31.56 21.78 5.35
CA GLY A 109 31.96 23.18 5.48
C GLY A 109 32.87 23.33 6.69
N VAL A 110 34.13 22.89 6.59
CA VAL A 110 35.15 23.18 7.60
C VAL A 110 36.11 24.26 7.08
N SER A 111 35.76 25.47 7.46
CA SER A 111 36.64 26.49 8.03
C SER A 111 37.78 27.06 7.19
N VAL A 112 37.50 28.26 6.67
CA VAL A 112 38.33 29.48 6.72
C VAL A 112 39.84 29.27 6.89
N SER A 113 40.55 29.35 5.76
CA SER A 113 41.97 29.69 5.73
C SER A 113 42.16 31.14 6.16
N ASP A 114 42.51 31.31 7.43
CA ASP A 114 43.20 32.46 8.03
C ASP A 114 44.55 32.67 7.34
N SER A 115 44.83 33.86 6.77
CA SER A 115 46.19 34.38 6.53
C SER A 115 46.21 35.72 5.74
N PRO A 116 47.25 36.57 5.92
CA PRO A 116 47.03 37.84 6.61
C PRO A 116 47.19 39.09 5.72
N ALA A 117 46.61 40.19 6.21
CA ALA A 117 46.77 41.53 5.66
C ALA A 117 48.22 42.02 5.79
N VAL A 118 48.82 42.36 4.66
CA VAL A 118 50.12 43.02 4.58
C VAL A 118 49.98 44.48 5.05
N SER A 119 50.70 44.83 6.11
CA SER A 119 51.10 46.21 6.44
C SER A 119 52.07 46.71 5.35
N GLU A 120 52.29 47.98 5.03
CA GLU A 120 52.54 49.19 5.82
C GLU A 120 52.11 50.39 4.92
N GLY A 121 51.50 51.47 5.42
CA GLY A 121 52.10 52.36 6.42
C GLY A 121 53.01 53.42 5.79
N GLY A 122 52.59 54.05 4.69
CA GLY A 122 53.31 55.19 4.09
C GLY A 122 53.18 56.44 4.96
N ALA A 123 54.27 56.77 5.64
CA ALA A 123 54.36 57.81 6.65
C ALA A 123 54.38 59.25 6.07
N ILE A 124 53.53 60.10 6.66
CA ILE A 124 53.79 61.40 7.31
C ILE A 124 54.99 62.25 6.80
N SER A 125 54.74 63.48 6.34
CA SER A 125 55.07 64.72 7.09
C SER A 125 55.09 65.98 6.22
N GLN A 126 54.28 66.95 6.66
CA GLN A 126 54.38 68.42 6.55
C GLN A 126 54.30 69.10 5.18
#